data_AF-A0A223S7I8-F1
#
_entry.id   AF-A0A223S7I8-F1
#
_cell.length_a   1.000
_cell.length_b   1.000
_cell.length_c   1.000
_cell.angle_alpha   90.00
_cell.angle_beta   90.00
_cell.angle_gamma   90.00
#
_symmetry.space_group_name_H-M   'P 1'
#
loop_
_entity.id
_entity.type
_entity.pdbx_description
1 polymer ?
#
loop_
_entity_poly.entity_id
_entity_poly.type
_entity_poly.pdbx_seq_one_letter_code
_entity_poly.pdbx_strand_id
1 'polypeptide(L)'
;MAGIGWGALATVAMSVPMLAATATGISPMPKPVPMALVSHGLGAVPEPGAVALAATAHLAYGAAAGALLAGLFRRVTVLIGVAYATVLWALMGLVWLPYLGWGPFGTAETPKIAIATLVLHVVYGATLGLLLDRSQSDGGGRR
;
A
#
# COMPACT_ATOMS: atom_id res chain seq x y z
N MET A 1 2.29 16.66 9.57
CA MET A 1 3.01 15.55 10.25
C MET A 1 2.11 14.33 10.48
N ALA A 2 0.89 14.46 11.01
CA ALA A 2 0.00 13.31 11.31
C ALA A 2 -0.23 12.34 10.12
N GLY A 3 -0.42 12.86 8.90
CA GLY A 3 -0.62 12.03 7.70
C GLY A 3 0.55 11.09 7.35
N ILE A 4 1.79 11.50 7.62
CA ILE A 4 2.99 10.66 7.41
C ILE A 4 2.95 9.46 8.36
N GLY A 5 2.76 9.72 9.65
CA GLY A 5 2.72 8.67 10.68
C GLY A 5 1.56 7.69 10.46
N TRP A 6 0.37 8.19 10.16
CA TRP A 6 -0.79 7.34 9.88
C TRP A 6 -0.67 6.56 8.57
N GLY A 7 -0.06 7.14 7.54
CA GLY A 7 0.27 6.44 6.30
C GLY A 7 1.26 5.29 6.52
N ALA A 8 2.31 5.52 7.32
CA ALA A 8 3.25 4.47 7.70
C ALA A 8 2.57 3.35 8.50
N LEU A 9 1.75 3.70 9.49
CA LEU A 9 1.02 2.72 10.30
C LEU A 9 0.01 1.89 9.49
N ALA A 10 -0.71 2.53 8.56
CA ALA A 10 -1.60 1.83 7.64
C ALA A 10 -0.84 0.88 6.72
N THR A 11 0.38 1.25 6.31
CA THR A 11 1.27 0.39 5.51
C THR A 11 1.73 -0.84 6.29
N VAL A 12 2.07 -0.67 7.57
CA VAL A 12 2.36 -1.81 8.45
C VAL A 12 1.14 -2.72 8.55
N ALA A 13 -0.05 -2.16 8.79
CA ALA A 13 -1.29 -2.92 8.92
C ALA A 13 -1.62 -3.76 7.67
N MET A 14 -1.48 -3.21 6.46
CA MET A 14 -1.65 -3.99 5.21
C MET A 14 -0.51 -4.99 4.96
N SER A 15 0.70 -4.71 5.47
CA SER A 15 1.86 -5.57 5.20
C SER A 15 1.81 -6.87 6.01
N VAL A 16 1.17 -6.89 7.18
CA VAL A 16 1.00 -8.11 7.98
C VAL A 16 0.31 -9.23 7.19
N PRO A 17 -0.91 -9.06 6.63
CA PRO A 17 -1.55 -10.11 5.84
C PRO A 17 -0.79 -10.41 4.54
N MET A 18 -0.14 -9.42 3.92
CA MET A 18 0.70 -9.65 2.74
C MET A 18 1.86 -10.61 3.03
N LEU A 19 2.60 -10.36 4.12
CA LEU A 19 3.71 -11.19 4.54
C LEU A 19 3.23 -12.58 4.99
N ALA A 20 2.12 -12.65 5.73
CA ALA A 20 1.53 -13.93 6.11
C ALA A 20 1.12 -14.78 4.89
N ALA A 21 0.45 -14.18 3.89
CA ALA A 21 0.08 -14.88 2.66
C ALA A 21 1.31 -15.33 1.84
N THR A 22 2.39 -14.55 1.86
CA THR A 22 3.65 -14.90 1.21
C THR A 22 4.35 -16.06 1.94
N ALA A 23 4.48 -15.97 3.26
CA ALA A 23 5.15 -16.98 4.09
C ALA A 23 4.43 -18.33 4.08
N THR A 24 3.10 -18.33 3.93
CA THR A 24 2.27 -19.54 3.83
C THR A 24 2.14 -20.09 2.41
N GLY A 25 2.66 -19.39 1.40
CA GLY A 25 2.55 -19.79 -0.01
C GLY A 25 1.16 -19.63 -0.63
N ILE A 26 0.21 -19.01 0.08
CA ILE A 26 -1.17 -18.79 -0.41
C ILE A 26 -1.24 -17.58 -1.36
N SER A 27 -0.23 -16.69 -1.32
CA SER A 27 -0.13 -15.53 -2.20
C SER A 27 -0.21 -15.95 -3.67
N PRO A 28 -1.10 -15.34 -4.49
CA PRO A 28 -1.14 -15.57 -5.93
C PRO A 28 0.00 -14.89 -6.69
N MET A 29 0.77 -14.01 -6.02
CA MET A 29 1.89 -13.29 -6.64
C MET A 29 3.18 -14.11 -6.49
N PRO A 30 4.04 -14.16 -7.53
CA PRO A 30 5.35 -14.83 -7.45
C PRO A 30 6.26 -14.30 -6.34
N LYS A 31 6.13 -13.00 -6.03
CA LYS A 31 6.78 -12.30 -4.91
C LYS A 31 5.97 -11.04 -4.55
N PRO A 32 6.16 -10.44 -3.36
CA PRO A 32 5.49 -9.19 -3.01
C PRO A 32 5.82 -8.06 -4.02
N VAL A 33 4.83 -7.23 -4.37
CA VAL A 33 5.01 -6.15 -5.36
C VAL A 33 6.17 -5.19 -5.02
N PRO A 34 6.34 -4.72 -3.76
CA PRO A 34 7.50 -3.87 -3.42
C PRO A 34 8.84 -4.57 -3.68
N MET A 35 8.91 -5.87 -3.42
CA MET A 35 10.10 -6.68 -3.72
C MET A 35 10.33 -6.79 -5.23
N ALA A 36 9.26 -7.06 -5.99
CA ALA A 36 9.34 -7.14 -7.44
C ALA A 36 9.88 -5.85 -8.06
N LEU A 37 9.40 -4.69 -7.59
CA LEU A 37 9.86 -3.38 -8.06
C LEU A 37 11.35 -3.14 -7.74
N VAL A 38 11.80 -3.47 -6.53
CA VAL A 38 13.22 -3.35 -6.16
C VAL A 38 14.10 -4.27 -7.00
N SER A 39 13.72 -5.55 -7.13
CA SER A 39 14.49 -6.51 -7.94
C SER A 39 14.52 -6.13 -9.42
N HIS A 40 13.42 -5.63 -9.96
CA HIS A 40 13.34 -5.23 -11.37
C HIS A 40 14.12 -3.95 -11.64
N GLY A 41 14.07 -2.96 -10.73
CA GLY A 41 14.73 -1.67 -10.91
C GLY A 41 16.24 -1.67 -10.63
N LEU A 42 16.71 -2.48 -9.67
CA LEU A 42 18.11 -2.47 -9.23
C LEU A 42 18.90 -3.72 -9.64
N GLY A 43 18.24 -4.73 -10.20
CA GLY A 43 18.88 -6.00 -10.55
C GLY A 43 19.23 -6.85 -9.33
N ALA A 44 20.39 -7.52 -9.38
CA ALA A 44 20.81 -8.47 -8.36
C ALA A 44 21.30 -7.76 -7.08
N VAL A 45 20.38 -7.51 -6.15
CA VAL A 45 20.68 -7.05 -4.79
C VAL A 45 20.67 -8.26 -3.85
N PRO A 46 21.65 -8.42 -2.93
CA PRO A 46 21.61 -9.46 -1.92
C PRO A 46 20.29 -9.45 -1.14
N GLU A 47 19.74 -10.63 -0.86
CA GLU A 47 18.38 -10.80 -0.36
C GLU A 47 18.05 -9.95 0.90
N PRO A 48 18.91 -9.87 1.94
CA PRO A 48 18.61 -9.04 3.10
C PRO A 48 18.50 -7.54 2.76
N GLY A 49 19.35 -7.07 1.83
CA GLY A 49 19.32 -5.68 1.36
C GLY A 49 18.09 -5.38 0.51
N ALA A 50 17.68 -6.33 -0.35
CA ALA A 50 16.48 -6.20 -1.16
C ALA A 50 15.21 -6.15 -0.29
N VAL A 51 15.12 -7.00 0.74
CA VAL A 51 14.02 -7.00 1.71
C VAL A 51 13.94 -5.66 2.43
N ALA A 52 15.05 -5.19 3.00
CA ALA A 52 15.09 -3.94 3.73
C ALA A 52 14.68 -2.76 2.84
N LEU A 53 15.22 -2.68 1.63
CA LEU A 53 14.89 -1.62 0.69
C LEU A 53 13.44 -1.67 0.24
N ALA A 54 12.90 -2.85 -0.08
CA ALA A 54 11.51 -3.01 -0.45
C ALA A 54 10.57 -2.60 0.69
N ALA A 55 10.89 -3.00 1.92
CA ALA A 55 10.12 -2.61 3.11
C ALA A 55 10.18 -1.09 3.34
N THR A 56 11.36 -0.48 3.29
CA THR A 56 11.54 0.96 3.47
C THR A 56 10.85 1.75 2.37
N ALA A 57 10.98 1.34 1.10
CA ALA A 57 10.31 2.00 -0.03
C ALA A 57 8.78 1.90 0.10
N HIS A 58 8.25 0.74 0.50
CA HIS A 58 6.82 0.56 0.72
C HIS A 58 6.30 1.46 1.85
N LEU A 59 7.01 1.50 2.98
CA LEU A 59 6.70 2.38 4.10
C LEU A 59 6.76 3.87 3.70
N ALA A 60 7.81 4.27 2.99
CA ALA A 60 7.97 5.65 2.53
C ALA A 60 6.86 6.05 1.56
N TYR A 61 6.51 5.18 0.61
CA TYR A 61 5.40 5.41 -0.31
C TYR A 61 4.08 5.57 0.42
N GLY A 62 3.75 4.64 1.33
CA GLY A 62 2.50 4.71 2.09
C GLY A 62 2.44 5.89 3.06
N ALA A 63 3.57 6.32 3.62
CA ALA A 63 3.67 7.54 4.42
C ALA A 63 3.45 8.81 3.58
N ALA A 64 4.07 8.88 2.39
CA ALA A 64 3.87 9.98 1.45
C ALA A 64 2.41 10.04 0.96
N ALA A 65 1.82 8.89 0.64
CA ALA A 65 0.42 8.79 0.25
C ALA A 65 -0.53 9.22 1.38
N GLY A 66 -0.23 8.87 2.64
CA GLY A 66 -0.99 9.34 3.80
C GLY A 66 -0.87 10.85 4.03
N ALA A 67 0.32 11.41 3.82
CA ALA A 67 0.53 12.86 3.87
C ALA A 67 -0.25 13.60 2.78
N LEU A 68 -0.24 13.06 1.55
CA LEU A 68 -1.00 13.59 0.42
C LEU A 68 -2.50 13.62 0.72
N LEU A 69 -3.07 12.51 1.21
CA LEU A 69 -4.48 12.44 1.54
C LEU A 69 -4.87 13.46 2.62
N ALA A 70 -4.06 13.56 3.69
CA ALA A 70 -4.28 14.51 4.76
C ALA A 70 -4.14 15.98 4.32
N GLY A 71 -3.33 16.25 3.28
CA GLY A 71 -3.21 17.57 2.68
C GLY A 71 -4.34 17.92 1.71
N LEU A 72 -4.90 16.92 1.01
CA LEU A 72 -5.92 17.11 0.00
C LEU A 72 -7.32 17.33 0.58
N PHE A 73 -7.62 16.73 1.74
CA PHE A 73 -8.94 16.79 2.35
C PHE A 73 -8.92 17.38 3.76
N ARG A 74 -9.83 18.32 4.00
CA ARG A 74 -10.06 18.90 5.33
C ARG A 74 -10.60 17.89 6.35
N ARG A 75 -11.46 16.98 5.89
CA ARG A 75 -12.04 15.90 6.69
C ARG A 75 -11.87 14.60 5.93
N VAL A 76 -11.28 13.61 6.57
CA VAL A 76 -11.04 12.29 5.96
C VAL A 76 -11.87 11.29 6.71
N THR A 77 -12.81 10.66 6.00
CA THR A 77 -13.60 9.53 6.51
C THR A 77 -12.99 8.22 6.05
N VAL A 78 -13.43 7.10 6.63
CA VAL A 78 -13.07 5.75 6.18
C VAL A 78 -13.37 5.56 4.70
N LEU A 79 -14.53 6.03 4.23
CA LEU A 79 -14.93 5.91 2.83
C LEU A 79 -13.97 6.67 1.90
N ILE A 80 -13.54 7.88 2.27
CA ILE A 80 -12.54 8.65 1.52
C ILE A 80 -11.21 7.90 1.49
N GLY A 81 -10.78 7.33 2.62
CA GLY A 81 -9.55 6.53 2.70
C GLY A 81 -9.59 5.29 1.80
N VAL A 82 -10.70 4.55 1.80
CA VAL A 82 -10.90 3.38 0.92
C VAL A 82 -10.91 3.80 -0.55
N ALA A 83 -11.67 4.84 -0.92
CA ALA A 83 -11.72 5.33 -2.30
C ALA A 83 -10.34 5.77 -2.80
N TYR A 84 -9.58 6.48 -1.97
CA TYR A 84 -8.20 6.88 -2.25
C TYR A 84 -7.30 5.66 -2.46
N ALA A 85 -7.37 4.66 -1.58
CA ALA A 85 -6.57 3.45 -1.72
C ALA A 85 -6.96 2.61 -2.94
N THR A 86 -8.23 2.63 -3.36
CA THR A 86 -8.67 2.03 -4.62
C THR A 86 -8.03 2.73 -5.83
N VAL A 87 -7.83 4.05 -5.79
CA VAL A 87 -7.08 4.77 -6.83
C VAL A 87 -5.61 4.34 -6.83
N LEU A 88 -4.97 4.20 -5.67
CA LEU A 88 -3.59 3.69 -5.57
C LEU A 88 -3.48 2.25 -6.09
N TRP A 89 -4.48 1.41 -5.81
CA TRP A 89 -4.57 0.05 -6.35
C TRP A 89 -4.70 0.06 -7.88
N ALA A 90 -5.54 0.92 -8.44
CA ALA A 90 -5.70 1.06 -9.88
C ALA A 90 -4.39 1.55 -10.53
N LEU A 91 -3.71 2.53 -9.92
CA LEU A 91 -2.39 2.99 -10.35
C LEU A 91 -1.37 1.84 -10.36
N MET A 92 -1.34 1.02 -9.30
CA MET A 92 -0.51 -0.17 -9.25
C MET A 92 -0.87 -1.17 -10.34
N GLY A 93 -2.16 -1.48 -10.51
CA GLY A 93 -2.63 -2.45 -11.50
C GLY A 93 -2.42 -2.02 -12.95
N LEU A 94 -2.47 -0.72 -13.24
CA LEU A 94 -2.39 -0.18 -14.60
C LEU A 94 -1.01 0.33 -15.00
N VAL A 95 -0.14 0.65 -14.03
CA VAL A 95 1.20 1.21 -14.30
C VAL A 95 2.28 0.26 -13.80
N TRP A 96 2.28 -0.06 -12.50
CA TRP A 96 3.37 -0.79 -11.86
C TRP A 96 3.39 -2.28 -12.24
N LEU A 97 2.23 -2.96 -12.31
CA LEU A 97 2.18 -4.37 -12.70
C LEU A 97 2.55 -4.60 -14.18
N PRO A 98 2.07 -3.78 -15.15
CA PRO A 98 2.55 -3.85 -16.53
C PRO A 98 4.05 -3.56 -16.65
N TYR A 99 4.58 -2.60 -15.89
CA TYR A 99 6.02 -2.33 -15.83
C TYR A 99 6.83 -3.56 -15.41
N LEU A 100 6.31 -4.38 -14.50
CA LEU A 100 6.91 -5.65 -14.08
C LEU A 100 6.74 -6.80 -15.09
N GLY A 101 6.03 -6.59 -16.19
CA GLY A 101 5.68 -7.63 -17.16
C GLY A 101 4.49 -8.50 -16.76
N TRP A 102 3.80 -8.19 -15.65
CA TRP A 102 2.66 -8.98 -15.17
C TRP A 102 1.33 -8.62 -15.87
N GLY A 103 1.37 -7.67 -16.80
CA GLY A 103 0.19 -7.18 -17.52
C GLY A 103 -0.76 -6.35 -16.64
N PRO A 104 -1.82 -5.75 -17.24
CA PRO A 104 -2.81 -4.99 -16.51
C PRO A 104 -3.47 -5.84 -15.43
N PHE A 105 -3.47 -5.37 -14.19
CA PHE A 105 -4.00 -6.07 -13.02
C PHE A 105 -3.43 -7.49 -12.79
N GLY A 106 -2.22 -7.77 -13.28
CA GLY A 106 -1.58 -9.08 -13.09
C GLY A 106 -2.11 -10.17 -14.01
N THR A 107 -2.83 -9.81 -15.08
CA THR A 107 -3.47 -10.76 -16.01
C THR A 107 -2.50 -11.69 -16.76
N ALA A 108 -1.21 -11.32 -16.90
CA ALA A 108 -0.21 -12.21 -17.49
C ALA A 108 0.24 -13.33 -16.54
N GLU A 109 0.06 -13.14 -15.23
CA GLU A 109 0.38 -14.14 -14.20
C GLU A 109 -0.89 -14.86 -13.73
N THR A 110 -1.82 -14.12 -13.11
CA THR A 110 -3.15 -14.59 -12.73
C THR A 110 -4.07 -13.42 -12.33
N PRO A 111 -5.35 -13.41 -12.75
CA PRO A 111 -6.32 -12.40 -12.32
C PRO A 111 -6.54 -12.33 -10.80
N LYS A 112 -6.16 -13.38 -10.04
CA LYS A 112 -6.22 -13.40 -8.58
C LYS A 112 -5.34 -12.32 -7.93
N ILE A 113 -4.29 -11.87 -8.62
CA ILE A 113 -3.41 -10.77 -8.15
C ILE A 113 -4.22 -9.49 -7.96
N ALA A 114 -5.12 -9.17 -8.89
CA ALA A 114 -5.97 -7.98 -8.81
C ALA A 114 -6.80 -7.97 -7.52
N ILE A 115 -7.44 -9.12 -7.22
CA ILE A 115 -8.31 -9.29 -6.04
C ILE A 115 -7.47 -9.23 -4.75
N ALA A 116 -6.37 -9.99 -4.69
CA ALA A 116 -5.52 -10.04 -3.51
C ALA A 116 -4.95 -8.65 -3.17
N THR A 117 -4.45 -7.94 -4.18
CA THR A 117 -3.90 -6.58 -3.98
C THR A 117 -4.99 -5.56 -3.65
N LEU A 118 -6.21 -5.70 -4.19
CA LEU A 118 -7.34 -4.84 -3.83
C LEU A 118 -7.67 -4.98 -2.34
N VAL A 119 -7.73 -6.20 -1.81
CA VAL A 119 -7.98 -6.45 -0.38
C VAL A 119 -6.93 -5.74 0.48
N LEU A 120 -5.65 -5.86 0.14
CA LEU A 120 -4.57 -5.18 0.87
C LEU A 120 -4.70 -3.65 0.82
N HIS A 121 -5.09 -3.08 -0.32
CA HIS A 121 -5.31 -1.64 -0.44
C HIS A 121 -6.55 -1.18 0.32
N VAL A 122 -7.62 -1.98 0.36
CA VAL A 122 -8.79 -1.68 1.21
C VAL A 122 -8.39 -1.67 2.68
N VAL A 123 -7.56 -2.60 3.14
CA VAL A 123 -7.02 -2.58 4.52
C VAL A 123 -6.25 -1.28 4.76
N TYR A 124 -5.32 -0.92 3.86
CA TYR A 124 -4.58 0.35 3.97
C TYR A 124 -5.51 1.56 4.05
N GLY A 125 -6.46 1.69 3.11
CA GLY A 125 -7.37 2.83 3.01
C GLY A 125 -8.32 2.94 4.21
N ALA A 126 -8.85 1.82 4.67
CA ALA A 126 -9.70 1.76 5.86
C ALA A 126 -8.92 2.16 7.12
N THR A 127 -7.71 1.61 7.32
CA THR A 127 -6.87 1.96 8.46
C THR A 127 -6.46 3.43 8.44
N LEU A 128 -5.99 3.94 7.29
CA LEU A 128 -5.61 5.34 7.14
C LEU A 128 -6.79 6.28 7.39
N GLY A 129 -7.95 5.98 6.80
CA GLY A 129 -9.17 6.75 6.97
C GLY A 129 -9.63 6.79 8.43
N LEU A 130 -9.64 5.64 9.11
CA LEU A 130 -9.97 5.55 10.55
C LEU A 130 -9.04 6.37 11.43
N LEU A 131 -7.72 6.31 11.18
CA LEU A 131 -6.73 7.02 11.97
C LEU A 131 -6.82 8.53 11.77
N LEU A 132 -7.01 8.98 10.52
CA LEU A 132 -7.17 10.40 10.21
C LEU A 132 -8.47 10.95 10.78
N ASP A 133 -9.59 10.24 10.61
CA ASP A 133 -10.91 10.63 11.13
C ASP A 133 -10.91 10.83 12.65
N ARG A 134 -10.33 9.86 13.38
CA ARG A 134 -10.14 9.96 14.84
C ARG A 134 -9.26 11.14 15.23
N SER A 135 -8.11 11.30 14.59
CA SER A 135 -7.19 12.40 14.92
C SER A 135 -7.78 13.79 14.67
N GLN A 136 -8.67 13.92 13.69
CA GLN A 136 -9.38 15.15 13.39
C GLN A 136 -10.50 15.42 14.40
N SER A 137 -11.15 14.37 14.89
CA SER A 137 -12.17 14.45 15.95
C SER A 137 -11.57 14.88 17.29
N ASP A 138 -10.41 14.33 17.66
CA ASP A 138 -9.70 14.67 18.91
C ASP A 138 -9.09 16.09 18.87
N GLY A 139 -8.67 16.56 17.68
CA GLY A 139 -8.13 17.91 17.48
C GLY A 139 -9.20 19.00 17.33
N GLY A 140 -10.45 18.62 17.01
CA GLY A 140 -11.58 19.53 16.81
C GLY A 140 -12.22 20.06 18.09
N GLY A 141 -11.98 19.43 19.24
CA GLY A 141 -12.51 19.86 20.55
C GLY A 141 -11.69 20.92 21.30
N ARG A 142 -10.64 21.47 20.68
CA ARG A 142 -9.73 22.46 21.28
C ARG A 142 -9.68 23.79 20.51
N ARG A 143 -10.80 24.26 19.98
CA ARG A 143 -10.90 25.58 19.34
C ARG A 143 -12.11 26.33 19.87
#